data_AF-A0A6B3C9V6-F1
#
_entry.id   AF-A0A6B3C9V6-F1
#
_cell.length_a   1.000
_cell.length_b   1.000
_cell.length_c   1.000
_cell.angle_alpha   90.00
_cell.angle_beta   90.00
_cell.angle_gamma   90.00
#
_symmetry.space_group_name_H-M   'P 1'
#
loop_
_entity.id
_entity.type
_entity.pdbx_description
1 polymer ?
#
loop_
_entity_poly.entity_id
_entity_poly.type
_entity_poly.pdbx_seq_one_letter_code
_entity_poly.pdbx_strand_id
1 'polypeptide(L)'
;LHLAHNTWDAVAGRSVPKLLYGFGREDQLDADAVRRLVGSLSKLLDPAAALAATVEANTELDFVESRPFGGAYLLDQLWQRLELPRIVTALGTRGRGRPRNVEATERALFALVANRALAPSSKLAAAEWVNHDVRIDGLDPIDDDTCYRAMDW
;
A
#
# COMPACT_ATOMS: atom_id res chain seq x y z
N LEU A 1 2.37 16.33 33.20
CA LEU A 1 2.06 15.76 31.86
C LEU A 1 0.58 15.94 31.55
N HIS A 2 0.24 16.29 30.30
CA HIS A 2 -1.12 16.71 29.92
C HIS A 2 -1.52 16.16 28.56
N LEU A 3 -2.77 15.69 28.43
CA LEU A 3 -3.41 15.44 27.15
C LEU A 3 -4.15 16.71 26.72
N ALA A 4 -3.73 17.31 25.61
CA ALA A 4 -4.33 18.52 25.07
C ALA A 4 -4.78 18.30 23.63
N HIS A 5 -5.89 18.94 23.26
CA HIS A 5 -6.38 19.02 21.89
C HIS A 5 -6.43 20.48 21.47
N ASN A 6 -5.71 20.82 20.41
CA ASN A 6 -5.65 22.19 19.91
C ASN A 6 -6.88 22.50 19.07
N THR A 7 -7.61 23.56 19.43
CA THR A 7 -8.79 24.03 18.70
C THR A 7 -8.57 25.44 18.19
N TRP A 8 -9.06 25.75 16.99
CA TRP A 8 -8.99 27.10 16.44
C TRP A 8 -9.97 28.04 17.15
N ASP A 9 -9.46 29.14 17.70
CA ASP A 9 -10.28 30.22 18.27
C ASP A 9 -10.40 31.36 17.24
N ALA A 10 -11.60 31.53 16.68
CA ALA A 10 -11.88 32.53 15.66
C ALA A 10 -11.81 33.98 16.19
N VAL A 11 -12.02 34.19 17.49
CA VAL A 11 -11.96 35.53 18.11
C VAL A 11 -10.51 35.90 18.41
N ALA A 12 -9.72 34.95 18.92
CA ALA A 12 -8.31 35.16 19.20
C ALA A 12 -7.40 35.03 17.95
N GLY A 13 -7.95 34.53 16.82
CA GLY A 13 -7.23 34.36 15.55
C GLY A 13 -6.07 33.37 15.62
N ARG A 14 -6.09 32.42 16.57
CA ARG A 14 -5.00 31.48 16.79
C ARG A 14 -5.50 30.12 17.28
N SER A 15 -4.67 29.11 17.12
CA SER A 15 -4.89 27.79 17.72
C SER A 15 -4.62 27.86 19.23
N VAL A 16 -5.61 27.45 20.03
CA VAL A 16 -5.53 27.46 21.50
C VAL A 16 -5.58 26.01 22.01
N PRO A 17 -4.64 25.60 22.88
CA PRO A 17 -4.66 24.26 23.47
C PRO A 17 -5.81 24.12 24.48
N LYS A 18 -6.71 23.17 24.23
CA LYS A 18 -7.73 22.75 25.19
C LYS A 18 -7.24 21.54 25.96
N LEU A 19 -7.06 21.71 27.27
CA LEU A 19 -6.67 20.62 28.15
C LEU A 19 -7.83 19.62 28.28
N LEU A 20 -7.61 18.38 27.86
CA LEU A 20 -8.59 17.30 27.99
C LEU A 20 -8.39 16.55 29.30
N TYR A 21 -7.14 16.28 29.67
CA TYR A 21 -6.82 15.56 30.89
C TYR A 21 -5.42 15.90 31.41
N GLY A 22 -5.27 16.02 32.72
CA GLY A 22 -3.97 16.16 33.37
C GLY A 22 -3.53 14.84 33.97
N PHE A 23 -2.39 14.32 33.52
CA PHE A 23 -1.78 13.12 34.09
C PHE A 23 -1.00 13.39 35.38
N GLY A 24 -0.92 14.66 35.81
CA GLY A 24 -0.19 15.04 37.01
C GLY A 24 1.32 15.02 36.81
N ARG A 25 2.05 14.67 37.88
CA ARG A 25 3.52 14.62 37.87
C ARG A 25 4.00 13.36 37.15
N GLU A 26 5.14 13.48 36.48
CA GLU A 26 5.74 12.40 35.70
C GLU A 26 6.11 11.18 36.55
N ASP A 27 6.57 11.39 37.79
CA ASP A 27 6.90 10.34 38.76
C ASP A 27 5.69 9.55 39.27
N GLN A 28 4.47 10.01 38.98
CA GLN A 28 3.21 9.36 39.38
C GLN A 28 2.38 8.88 38.18
N LEU A 29 2.98 8.90 36.98
CA LEU A 29 2.29 8.50 35.77
C LEU A 29 2.03 6.99 35.76
N ASP A 30 0.76 6.59 35.76
CA ASP A 30 0.35 5.21 35.52
C ASP A 30 0.48 4.87 34.02
N ALA A 31 1.61 4.29 33.65
CA ALA A 31 1.89 3.88 32.27
C ALA A 31 0.89 2.83 31.73
N ASP A 32 0.31 2.00 32.58
CA ASP A 32 -0.69 1.00 32.18
C ASP A 32 -2.06 1.63 31.94
N ALA A 33 -2.43 2.66 32.70
CA ALA A 33 -3.59 3.49 32.38
C ALA A 33 -3.43 4.19 31.03
N VAL A 34 -2.25 4.75 30.73
CA VAL A 34 -1.96 5.36 29.43
C VAL A 34 -2.06 4.35 28.30
N ARG A 35 -1.47 3.15 28.45
CA ARG A 35 -1.54 2.09 27.43
C ARG A 35 -2.99 1.65 27.14
N ARG A 36 -3.83 1.55 28.18
CA ARG A 36 -5.27 1.26 28.04
C ARG A 36 -6.03 2.41 27.35
N LEU A 37 -5.68 3.65 27.64
CA LEU A 37 -6.27 4.82 26.99
C LEU A 37 -5.94 4.84 25.49
N VAL A 38 -4.67 4.65 25.12
CA VAL A 38 -4.24 4.56 23.72
C VAL A 38 -5.03 3.46 23.00
N GLY A 39 -5.07 2.25 23.57
CA GLY A 39 -5.82 1.14 22.98
C GLY A 39 -7.33 1.38 22.86
N SER A 40 -7.91 2.22 23.72
CA SER A 40 -9.33 2.59 23.63
C SER A 40 -9.58 3.64 22.54
N LEU A 41 -8.67 4.60 22.39
CA LEU A 41 -8.74 5.62 21.34
C LEU A 41 -8.46 5.04 19.95
N SER A 42 -7.49 4.13 19.81
CA SER A 42 -7.17 3.48 18.53
C SER A 42 -8.34 2.66 17.97
N LYS A 43 -9.23 2.12 18.82
CA LYS A 43 -10.44 1.40 18.38
C LYS A 43 -11.48 2.29 17.71
N LEU A 44 -11.38 3.61 17.88
CA LEU A 44 -12.27 4.58 17.23
C LEU A 44 -11.84 4.90 15.80
N LEU A 45 -10.65 4.45 15.40
CA LEU A 45 -10.08 4.60 14.07
C LEU A 45 -10.15 3.26 13.34
N ASP A 46 -10.22 3.30 12.01
CA ASP A 46 -9.92 2.09 11.25
C ASP A 46 -8.44 1.69 11.47
N PRO A 47 -8.07 0.41 11.27
CA PRO A 47 -6.73 -0.06 11.55
C PRO A 47 -5.60 0.70 10.82
N ALA A 48 -5.85 1.19 9.60
CA ALA A 48 -4.85 1.95 8.84
C ALA A 48 -4.70 3.37 9.41
N ALA A 49 -5.80 4.05 9.74
CA ALA A 49 -5.77 5.36 10.39
C ALA A 49 -5.15 5.31 11.80
N ALA A 50 -5.40 4.24 12.57
CA ALA A 50 -4.78 4.04 13.88
C ALA A 50 -3.25 3.90 13.77
N LEU A 51 -2.77 3.15 12.78
CA LEU A 51 -1.35 2.97 12.53
C LEU A 51 -0.70 4.30 12.11
N ALA A 52 -1.30 5.03 11.16
CA ALA A 52 -0.80 6.33 10.72
C ALA A 52 -0.64 7.32 11.89
N ALA A 53 -1.65 7.41 12.77
CA ALA A 53 -1.61 8.28 13.95
C ALA A 53 -0.49 7.90 14.94
N THR A 54 -0.16 6.61 15.08
CA THR A 54 0.97 6.18 15.91
C THR A 54 2.33 6.43 15.28
N VAL A 55 2.41 6.40 13.94
CA VAL A 55 3.64 6.71 13.19
C VAL A 55 3.93 8.20 13.24
N GLU A 56 2.94 9.07 13.04
CA GLU A 56 3.11 10.52 13.21
C GLU A 56 3.58 10.92 14.62
N ALA A 57 3.23 10.12 15.63
CA ALA A 57 3.66 10.33 17.01
C ALA A 57 5.06 9.77 17.31
N ASN A 58 5.63 8.92 16.44
CA ASN A 58 6.88 8.22 16.67
C ASN A 58 7.95 8.69 15.67
N THR A 59 8.83 9.59 16.12
CA THR A 59 9.82 10.28 15.27
C THR A 59 10.96 9.39 14.74
N GLU A 60 10.98 8.10 15.07
CA GLU A 60 12.05 7.18 14.65
C GLU A 60 11.68 6.32 13.42
N LEU A 61 10.40 6.22 13.06
CA LEU A 61 9.95 5.40 11.94
C LEU A 61 8.92 6.16 11.10
N ASP A 62 9.27 6.42 9.84
CA ASP A 62 8.36 7.03 8.88
C ASP A 62 7.52 5.96 8.16
N PHE A 63 6.21 6.18 8.12
CA PHE A 63 5.32 5.38 7.30
C PHE A 63 5.54 5.74 5.83
N VAL A 64 6.04 4.79 5.04
CA VAL A 64 6.30 5.00 3.62
C VAL A 64 5.03 4.73 2.80
N GLU A 65 4.47 3.52 2.91
CA GLU A 65 3.27 3.12 2.18
C GLU A 65 2.66 1.82 2.74
N SER A 66 1.39 1.55 2.39
CA SER A 66 0.71 0.28 2.61
C SER A 66 -0.16 -0.03 1.41
N ARG A 67 0.10 -1.16 0.73
CA ARG A 67 -0.60 -1.56 -0.50
C ARG A 67 -1.32 -2.91 -0.34
N PRO A 68 -2.52 -3.07 -0.92
CA PRO A 68 -3.16 -4.37 -1.07
C PRO A 68 -2.22 -5.41 -1.69
N PHE A 69 -2.10 -6.56 -1.04
CA PHE A 69 -1.27 -7.69 -1.51
C PHE A 69 -2.09 -8.97 -1.73
N GLY A 70 -3.07 -9.26 -0.86
CA GLY A 70 -3.71 -10.58 -0.81
C GLY A 70 -4.37 -11.04 -2.11
N GLY A 71 -5.08 -10.15 -2.81
CA GLY A 71 -5.73 -10.48 -4.08
C GLY A 71 -4.73 -10.81 -5.19
N ALA A 72 -3.71 -9.95 -5.35
CA ALA A 72 -2.66 -10.16 -6.33
C ALA A 72 -1.86 -11.42 -6.04
N TYR A 73 -1.51 -11.66 -4.78
CA TYR A 73 -0.83 -12.89 -4.35
C TYR A 73 -1.62 -14.15 -4.69
N LEU A 74 -2.92 -14.19 -4.38
CA LEU A 74 -3.75 -15.36 -4.68
C LEU A 74 -3.82 -15.64 -6.19
N LEU A 75 -3.97 -14.59 -7.00
CA LEU A 75 -3.96 -14.72 -8.46
C LEU A 75 -2.60 -15.19 -8.98
N ASP A 76 -1.50 -14.71 -8.40
CA ASP A 76 -0.15 -15.14 -8.79
C ASP A 76 0.07 -16.62 -8.45
N GLN A 77 -0.36 -17.07 -7.26
CA GLN A 77 -0.30 -18.49 -6.92
C GLN A 77 -1.12 -19.36 -7.89
N LEU A 78 -2.28 -18.88 -8.34
CA LEU A 78 -3.05 -19.57 -9.37
C LEU A 78 -2.34 -19.58 -10.72
N TRP A 79 -1.77 -18.43 -11.10
CA TRP A 79 -1.02 -18.26 -12.34
C TRP A 79 0.17 -19.23 -12.43
N GLN A 80 0.92 -19.37 -11.34
CA GLN A 80 2.00 -20.34 -11.19
C GLN A 80 1.48 -21.78 -11.28
N ARG A 81 0.41 -22.11 -10.53
CA ARG A 81 -0.18 -23.48 -10.53
C ARG A 81 -0.75 -23.91 -11.88
N LEU A 82 -1.18 -22.97 -12.70
CA LEU A 82 -1.64 -23.21 -14.07
C LEU A 82 -0.49 -23.30 -15.08
N GLU A 83 0.76 -23.18 -14.63
CA GLU A 83 1.97 -23.25 -15.47
C GLU A 83 1.95 -22.21 -16.61
N LEU A 84 1.25 -21.08 -16.40
CA LEU A 84 1.20 -19.98 -17.35
C LEU A 84 2.58 -19.36 -17.62
N PRO A 85 3.48 -19.19 -16.62
CA PRO A 85 4.83 -18.71 -16.88
C PRO A 85 5.60 -19.62 -17.84
N ARG A 86 5.39 -20.95 -17.75
CA ARG A 86 6.02 -21.92 -18.64
C ARG A 86 5.48 -21.79 -20.08
N ILE A 87 4.18 -21.57 -20.23
CA ILE A 87 3.54 -21.35 -21.53
C ILE A 87 4.06 -20.06 -22.16
N VAL A 88 4.09 -18.96 -21.39
CA VAL A 88 4.63 -17.67 -21.86
C VAL A 88 6.11 -17.84 -22.24
N THR A 89 6.89 -18.57 -21.45
CA THR A 89 8.30 -18.82 -21.77
C THR A 89 8.47 -19.62 -23.07
N ALA A 90 7.67 -20.66 -23.26
CA ALA A 90 7.71 -21.48 -24.46
C ALA A 90 7.28 -20.71 -25.73
N LEU A 91 6.35 -19.76 -25.62
CA LEU A 91 5.91 -18.95 -26.76
C LEU A 91 6.91 -17.82 -27.07
N GLY A 92 7.46 -17.16 -26.05
CA GLY A 92 8.40 -16.05 -26.20
C GLY A 92 9.75 -16.44 -26.79
N THR A 93 10.12 -17.72 -26.71
CA THR A 93 11.39 -18.26 -27.22
C THR A 93 11.31 -18.80 -28.66
N ARG A 94 10.10 -18.92 -29.23
CA ARG A 94 9.87 -19.58 -30.53
C ARG A 94 9.78 -18.61 -31.73
N GLY A 95 9.80 -17.30 -31.51
CA GLY A 95 9.64 -16.29 -32.56
C GLY A 95 10.93 -15.90 -33.30
N ARG A 96 10.82 -15.53 -34.58
CA ARG A 96 11.85 -14.73 -35.28
C ARG A 96 11.62 -13.25 -34.93
N GLY A 97 12.56 -12.63 -34.22
CA GLY A 97 12.44 -11.23 -33.82
C GLY A 97 13.55 -10.77 -32.87
N ARG A 98 13.45 -9.53 -32.38
CA ARG A 98 14.37 -8.97 -31.38
C ARG A 98 14.32 -9.82 -30.09
N PRO A 99 15.46 -10.10 -29.44
CA PRO A 99 15.47 -10.75 -28.13
C PRO A 99 14.57 -9.99 -27.15
N ARG A 100 13.63 -10.70 -26.52
CA ARG A 100 12.70 -10.14 -25.54
C ARG A 100 13.11 -10.59 -24.15
N ASN A 101 12.93 -9.71 -23.17
CA ASN A 101 12.92 -10.15 -21.78
C ASN A 101 11.58 -10.86 -21.53
N VAL A 102 11.61 -12.18 -21.63
CA VAL A 102 10.43 -13.04 -21.51
C VAL A 102 9.85 -13.01 -20.10
N GLU A 103 10.71 -12.94 -19.08
CA GLU A 103 10.30 -12.83 -17.67
C GLU A 103 9.56 -11.51 -17.42
N ALA A 104 10.10 -10.38 -17.86
CA ALA A 104 9.43 -9.09 -17.74
C ALA A 104 8.09 -9.06 -18.52
N THR A 105 8.04 -9.69 -19.69
CA THR A 105 6.82 -9.81 -20.49
C THR A 105 5.75 -10.63 -19.75
N GLU A 106 6.15 -11.74 -19.15
CA GLU A 106 5.31 -12.63 -18.39
C GLU A 106 4.73 -11.95 -17.14
N ARG A 107 5.55 -11.20 -16.39
CA ARG A 107 5.10 -10.41 -15.25
C ARG A 107 4.17 -9.27 -15.65
N ALA A 108 4.43 -8.59 -16.78
CA ALA A 108 3.52 -7.58 -17.32
C ALA A 108 2.16 -8.18 -17.74
N LEU A 109 2.16 -9.35 -18.38
CA LEU A 109 0.93 -10.08 -18.72
C LEU A 109 0.14 -10.46 -17.47
N PHE A 110 0.82 -10.98 -16.43
CA PHE A 110 0.19 -11.28 -15.16
C PHE A 110 -0.43 -10.02 -14.53
N ALA A 111 0.30 -8.90 -14.54
CA ALA A 111 -0.17 -7.64 -13.97
C ALA A 111 -1.46 -7.13 -14.64
N LEU A 112 -1.56 -7.25 -15.97
CA LEU A 112 -2.76 -6.92 -16.73
C LEU A 112 -3.95 -7.83 -16.39
N VAL A 113 -3.70 -9.13 -16.18
CA VAL A 113 -4.73 -10.09 -15.76
C VAL A 113 -5.19 -9.82 -14.33
N ALA A 114 -4.26 -9.51 -13.42
CA ALA A 114 -4.58 -9.13 -12.04
C ALA A 114 -5.39 -7.84 -11.99
N ASN A 115 -4.99 -6.82 -12.75
CA ASN A 115 -5.76 -5.57 -12.88
C ASN A 115 -7.18 -5.86 -13.36
N ARG A 116 -7.35 -6.69 -14.40
CA ARG A 116 -8.68 -7.05 -14.92
C ARG A 116 -9.57 -7.72 -13.87
N ALA A 117 -8.99 -8.52 -12.96
CA ALA A 117 -9.74 -9.23 -11.93
C ALA A 117 -10.04 -8.38 -10.70
N LEU A 118 -9.13 -7.47 -10.32
CA LEU A 118 -9.19 -6.75 -9.04
C LEU A 118 -9.63 -5.28 -9.18
N ALA A 119 -9.26 -4.61 -10.26
CA ALA A 119 -9.49 -3.19 -10.50
C ALA A 119 -9.54 -2.87 -12.01
N PRO A 120 -10.54 -3.39 -12.74
CA PRO A 120 -10.55 -3.36 -14.20
C PRO A 120 -10.51 -1.93 -14.75
N SER A 121 -9.47 -1.61 -15.52
CA SER A 121 -9.24 -0.27 -16.06
C SER A 121 -8.65 -0.28 -17.49
N SER A 122 -8.37 0.91 -18.05
CA SER A 122 -7.61 1.05 -19.30
C SER A 122 -6.14 0.63 -19.09
N LYS A 123 -5.37 0.46 -20.17
CA LYS A 123 -3.95 0.04 -20.11
C LYS A 123 -3.07 1.06 -19.40
N LEU A 124 -3.29 2.34 -19.69
CA LEU A 124 -2.62 3.45 -19.03
C LEU A 124 -2.91 3.43 -17.53
N ALA A 125 -4.19 3.31 -17.16
CA ALA A 125 -4.60 3.23 -15.76
C ALA A 125 -4.13 1.92 -15.08
N ALA A 126 -3.98 0.83 -15.84
CA ALA A 126 -3.46 -0.43 -15.31
C ALA A 126 -1.97 -0.30 -14.94
N ALA A 127 -1.16 0.37 -15.77
CA ALA A 127 0.24 0.64 -15.44
C ALA A 127 0.34 1.52 -14.18
N GLU A 128 -0.49 2.56 -14.06
CA GLU A 128 -0.56 3.39 -12.85
C GLU A 128 -0.95 2.58 -11.61
N TRP A 129 -2.01 1.76 -11.73
CA TRP A 129 -2.51 0.90 -10.66
C TRP A 129 -1.46 -0.10 -10.15
N VAL A 130 -0.78 -0.78 -11.07
CA VAL A 130 0.30 -1.73 -10.75
C VAL A 130 1.43 -1.06 -9.96
N ASN A 131 1.78 0.18 -10.33
CA ASN A 131 2.91 0.89 -9.75
C ASN A 131 2.61 1.54 -8.39
N HIS A 132 1.35 1.79 -8.04
CA HIS A 132 0.99 2.58 -6.85
C HIS A 132 -0.06 1.96 -5.95
N ASP A 133 -1.00 1.19 -6.50
CA ASP A 133 -2.21 0.76 -5.76
C ASP A 133 -2.18 -0.71 -5.34
N VAL A 134 -1.22 -1.50 -5.82
CA VAL A 134 -1.11 -2.93 -5.49
C VAL A 134 0.34 -3.34 -5.34
N ARG A 135 0.58 -4.42 -4.60
CA ARG A 135 1.88 -5.11 -4.58
C ARG A 135 1.80 -6.38 -5.41
N ILE A 136 2.65 -6.46 -6.43
CA ILE A 136 2.89 -7.67 -7.24
C ILE A 136 4.36 -8.05 -7.08
N ASP A 137 4.64 -9.30 -6.72
CA ASP A 137 6.01 -9.78 -6.54
C ASP A 137 6.68 -10.10 -7.88
N GLY A 138 7.97 -9.75 -7.96
CA GLY A 138 8.78 -9.95 -9.17
C GLY A 138 8.45 -9.01 -10.33
N LEU A 139 7.63 -7.99 -10.09
CA LEU A 139 7.29 -6.99 -11.10
C LEU A 139 8.02 -5.67 -10.82
N ASP A 140 8.93 -5.31 -11.71
CA ASP A 140 9.53 -3.98 -11.75
C ASP A 140 8.50 -2.94 -12.18
N PRO A 141 8.72 -1.63 -11.89
CA PRO A 141 7.85 -0.59 -12.39
C PRO A 141 7.71 -0.64 -13.92
N ILE A 142 6.48 -0.61 -14.40
CA ILE A 142 6.16 -0.70 -15.83
C ILE A 142 5.42 0.55 -16.33
N ASP A 143 5.65 0.89 -17.60
CA ASP A 143 4.88 1.91 -18.31
C ASP A 143 3.76 1.28 -19.16
N ASP A 144 2.89 2.12 -19.72
CA ASP A 144 1.82 1.67 -20.61
C ASP A 144 2.36 1.04 -21.90
N ASP A 145 3.50 1.52 -22.40
CA ASP A 145 4.24 0.92 -23.52
C ASP A 145 4.64 -0.54 -23.26
N THR A 146 5.07 -0.87 -22.05
CA THR A 146 5.37 -2.24 -21.62
C THR A 146 4.11 -3.09 -21.63
N CYS A 147 3.00 -2.55 -21.15
CA CYS A 147 1.69 -3.21 -21.23
C CYS A 147 1.28 -3.49 -22.68
N TYR A 148 1.39 -2.51 -23.60
CA TYR A 148 1.10 -2.70 -25.02
C TYR A 148 1.98 -3.79 -25.65
N ARG A 149 3.30 -3.70 -25.43
CA ARG A 149 4.26 -4.68 -25.94
C ARG A 149 3.99 -6.10 -25.44
N ALA A 150 3.49 -6.25 -24.21
CA ALA A 150 3.15 -7.54 -23.65
C ALA A 150 1.92 -8.18 -24.34
N MET A 151 0.93 -7.40 -24.76
CA MET A 151 -0.26 -7.94 -25.46
C MET A 151 -0.02 -8.21 -26.94
N ASP A 152 0.78 -7.39 -27.61
CA ASP A 152 0.99 -7.47 -29.06
C ASP A 152 2.09 -8.49 -29.45
N TRP A 153 2.38 -9.44 -28.56
CA TRP A 153 3.63 -10.22 -28.56
C TRP A 153 3.69 -11.42 -29.51
#